data_AF-A0A853MHJ7-F1
#
_entry.id   AF-A0A853MHJ7-F1
#
_cell.length_a   1.000
_cell.length_b   1.000
_cell.length_c   1.000
_cell.angle_alpha   90.00
_cell.angle_beta   90.00
_cell.angle_gamma   90.00
#
_symmetry.space_group_name_H-M   'P 1'
#
loop_
_entity.id
_entity.type
_entity.pdbx_description
1 polymer ?
#
loop_
_entity_poly.entity_id
_entity_poly.type
_entity_poly.pdbx_seq_one_letter_code
_entity_poly.pdbx_strand_id
1 'polypeptide(L)' 'MKKTVVLLKGGLGNQMFQYAFARSISLKNSSKLVIDNWSGFTFDYKYHRQYELGTFSIVGPPRQPNRKVSFLVLRTKV' A
#
# COMPACT_ATOMS: atom_id res chain seq x y z
N MET A 1 12.47 -7.42 14.48
CA MET A 1 12.58 -6.08 13.85
C MET A 1 11.22 -5.40 13.81
N LYS A 2 11.14 -4.13 14.22
CA LYS A 2 9.93 -3.31 14.09
C LYS A 2 9.65 -3.01 12.60
N LYS A 3 8.39 -2.92 12.22
CA LYS A 3 7.94 -2.58 10.86
C LYS A 3 6.99 -1.40 10.90
N THR A 4 7.19 -0.43 10.00
CA THR A 4 6.20 0.60 9.69
C THR A 4 5.52 0.20 8.40
N VAL A 5 4.20 0.01 8.42
CA VAL A 5 3.43 -0.36 7.23
C VAL A 5 2.60 0.84 6.81
N VAL A 6 2.67 1.22 5.54
CA VAL A 6 1.81 2.26 4.96
C VAL A 6 0.77 1.62 4.06
N LEU A 7 -0.49 1.94 4.29
CA LEU A 7 -1.60 1.60 3.41
C LEU A 7 -1.80 2.73 2.42
N LEU A 8 -1.49 2.48 1.15
CA LEU A 8 -1.68 3.49 0.11
C LEU A 8 -3.13 3.55 -0.34
N LYS A 9 -3.65 4.77 -0.49
CA LYS A 9 -5.03 5.02 -0.91
C LYS A 9 -5.17 6.39 -1.58
N GLY A 10 -6.11 6.48 -2.52
CA GLY A 10 -6.37 7.71 -3.26
C GLY A 10 -5.45 7.89 -4.47
N GLY A 11 -5.47 9.09 -5.07
CA GLY A 11 -4.63 9.40 -6.23
C GLY A 11 -3.17 9.65 -5.87
N LEU A 12 -2.32 9.83 -6.87
CA LEU A 12 -0.87 10.00 -6.74
C LEU A 12 -0.43 10.95 -5.61
N GLY A 13 -1.05 12.12 -5.49
CA GLY A 13 -0.73 13.11 -4.44
C GLY A 13 -0.89 12.54 -3.02
N ASN A 14 -1.99 11.83 -2.76
CA ASN A 14 -2.22 11.19 -1.46
C ASN A 14 -1.21 10.06 -1.23
N GLN A 15 -0.88 9.30 -2.27
CA GLN A 15 0.11 8.22 -2.16
C GLN A 15 1.50 8.78 -1.80
N MET A 16 1.93 9.86 -2.45
CA MET A 16 3.20 10.53 -2.14
C MET A 16 3.24 11.03 -0.69
N PHE A 17 2.15 11.67 -0.23
CA PHE A 17 2.05 12.16 1.14
C PHE A 17 2.10 11.02 2.17
N GLN A 18 1.33 9.96 1.96
CA GLN A 18 1.31 8.77 2.82
C GLN A 18 2.69 8.11 2.91
N TYR A 19 3.37 7.95 1.76
CA TYR A 19 4.73 7.40 1.71
C TYR A 19 5.72 8.28 2.47
N ALA A 20 5.72 9.60 2.23
CA ALA A 20 6.64 10.53 2.89
C ALA A 20 6.47 10.51 4.41
N PHE A 21 5.22 10.51 4.89
CA PHE A 21 4.90 10.39 6.30
C PHE A 21 5.42 9.07 6.90
N ALA A 22 5.09 7.93 6.27
CA ALA A 22 5.52 6.63 6.76
C ALA A 22 7.04 6.44 6.72
N ARG A 23 7.72 7.00 5.71
CA ARG A 23 9.18 7.00 5.60
C ARG A 23 9.82 7.76 6.75
N SER A 24 9.33 8.96 7.06
CA SER A 24 9.78 9.75 8.22
C SER A 24 9.64 8.97 9.53
N ILE A 25 8.47 8.35 9.75
CA ILE A 25 8.24 7.51 10.95
C ILE A 25 9.16 6.29 10.99
N SER A 26 9.42 5.64 9.84
CA SER A 26 10.31 4.48 9.79
C SER A 26 11.75 4.83 10.17
N LEU A 27 12.23 6.00 9.74
CA LEU A 27 13.57 6.49 10.05
C LEU A 27 13.68 6.85 11.53
N LYS A 28 12.68 7.59 12.06
CA LYS A 28 12.63 7.97 13.48
C LYS A 28 12.62 6.76 14.42
N ASN A 29 11.95 5.68 14.02
CA ASN A 29 11.79 4.48 14.85
C ASN A 29 12.76 3.35 14.51
N SER A 30 13.73 3.57 13.63
CA SER A 30 14.64 2.56 13.10
C SER A 30 13.92 1.27 12.67
N SER A 31 12.77 1.43 12.00
CA SER A 31 11.90 0.33 11.59
C SER A 31 11.98 0.08 10.09
N LYS A 32 11.66 -1.14 9.66
CA LYS A 32 11.57 -1.46 8.23
C LYS A 32 10.26 -0.92 7.65
N LEU A 33 10.34 -0.04 6.66
CA LEU A 33 9.18 0.42 5.88
C LEU A 33 8.67 -0.71 4.98
N VAL A 34 7.35 -0.93 4.96
CA VAL A 34 6.64 -1.87 4.09
C VAL A 34 5.47 -1.13 3.45
N ILE A 35 5.30 -1.30 2.13
CA ILE A 35 4.30 -0.57 1.35
C ILE A 35 3.15 -1.51 1.00
N ASP A 36 1.97 -1.26 1.54
CA ASP A 36 0.74 -1.95 1.15
C ASP A 36 0.12 -1.21 -0.05
N ASN A 37 0.47 -1.69 -1.24
CA ASN A 37 0.15 -1.10 -2.53
C ASN A 37 -1.14 -1.65 -3.17
N TRP A 38 -1.89 -2.52 -2.49
CA TRP A 38 -3.07 -3.16 -3.09
C TRP A 38 -4.30 -3.09 -2.19
N SER A 39 -4.16 -3.28 -0.87
CA SER A 39 -5.33 -3.42 0.02
C SER A 39 -6.21 -2.17 0.04
N GLY A 40 -5.61 -1.00 -0.19
CA GLY A 40 -6.33 0.27 -0.24
C GLY A 40 -7.17 0.47 -1.50
N PHE A 41 -6.91 -0.30 -2.55
CA PHE A 41 -7.56 -0.16 -3.86
C PHE A 41 -8.61 -1.25 -4.13
N THR A 42 -8.61 -2.35 -3.38
CA THR A 42 -9.55 -3.48 -3.52
C THR A 42 -11.03 -3.06 -3.60
N PHE A 43 -11.40 -1.99 -2.89
CA PHE A 43 -12.78 -1.50 -2.81
C PHE A 43 -12.98 -0.12 -3.46
N ASP A 44 -12.05 0.34 -4.29
CA ASP A 44 -12.16 1.64 -4.95
C ASP A 44 -13.00 1.55 -6.24
N TYR A 45 -14.27 1.16 -6.10
CA TYR A 45 -15.18 0.93 -7.22
C TYR A 45 -15.66 2.20 -7.92
N LYS A 46 -15.54 3.37 -7.28
CA LYS A 46 -16.01 4.64 -7.83
C LYS A 46 -14.99 5.29 -8.77
N TYR A 47 -13.73 5.28 -8.36
CA TYR A 47 -12.67 6.00 -9.06
C TYR A 47 -11.65 5.07 -9.71
N HIS A 48 -11.69 3.77 -9.41
CA HIS A 48 -10.80 2.74 -9.97
C HIS A 48 -9.31 3.11 -9.89
N ARG A 49 -8.89 3.79 -8.82
CA ARG A 49 -7.50 4.23 -8.68
C ARG A 49 -6.62 3.03 -8.38
N GLN A 50 -5.35 3.18 -8.73
CA GLN A 50 -4.35 2.14 -8.61
C GLN A 50 -3.10 2.68 -7.94
N TYR A 51 -2.18 1.77 -7.63
CA TYR A 51 -0.87 2.13 -7.16
C TYR A 51 -0.05 2.79 -8.28
N GLU A 52 0.37 4.03 -8.03
CA GLU A 52 1.06 4.86 -9.04
C GLU A 52 2.50 5.21 -8.63
N LEU A 53 2.90 4.99 -7.37
CA LEU A 53 4.27 5.30 -6.91
C LEU A 53 5.36 4.41 -7.50
N GLY A 54 5.00 3.34 -8.22
CA GLY A 54 5.96 2.41 -8.82
C GLY A 54 6.88 3.04 -9.87
N THR A 55 6.53 4.24 -10.35
CA THR A 55 7.35 5.03 -11.28
C THR A 55 8.50 5.79 -10.60
N PHE A 56 8.46 5.93 -9.27
CA PHE A 56 9.49 6.63 -8.50
C PHE A 56 10.46 5.65 -7.84
N SER A 57 11.69 6.11 -7.65
CA SER A 57 12.72 5.40 -6.88
C SER A 57 12.44 5.49 -5.37
N ILE A 58 11.53 4.65 -4.89
CA ILE A 58 11.12 4.62 -3.47
C ILE A 58 11.75 3.45 -2.70
N VAL A 59 11.88 3.61 -1.38
CA VAL A 59 12.42 2.60 -0.48
C VAL A 59 11.29 1.88 0.24
N GLY A 60 11.34 0.55 0.24
CA GLY A 60 10.43 -0.29 1.01
C GLY A 60 9.80 -1.35 0.11
N PRO A 61 9.91 -2.65 0.47
CA PRO A 61 9.30 -3.69 -0.32
C PRO A 61 7.77 -3.59 -0.28
N PRO A 62 7.08 -4.04 -1.35
CA PRO A 62 5.64 -4.21 -1.31
C PRO A 62 5.24 -5.24 -0.26
N ARG A 63 4.05 -5.07 0.30
CA ARG A 63 3.48 -5.99 1.28
C ARG A 63 3.17 -7.32 0.61
N GLN A 64 3.85 -8.35 1.09
CA GLN A 64 3.47 -9.76 1.02
C GLN A 64 1.96 -9.99 1.21
N PRO A 65 1.10 -10.31 0.21
CA PRO A 65 -0.21 -10.85 0.53
C PRO A 65 0.01 -12.10 1.37
N ASN A 66 -0.63 -12.19 2.53
CA ASN A 66 -0.46 -13.35 3.39
C ASN A 66 -1.14 -14.53 2.68
N ARG A 67 -0.38 -15.52 2.19
CA ARG A 67 -0.88 -16.68 1.41
C ARG A 67 -2.01 -17.48 2.09
N LYS A 68 -2.28 -17.24 3.38
CA LYS A 68 -3.40 -17.84 4.13
C LYS A 68 -4.76 -17.17 3.89
N VAL A 69 -4.84 -16.04 3.18
CA VAL A 69 -6.11 -15.48 2.76
C VAL A 69 -6.55 -16.24 1.51
N SER A 70 -7.33 -17.30 1.73
CA SER A 70 -8.04 -18.00 0.66
C SER A 70 -8.82 -16.97 -0.16
N PHE A 71 -8.66 -17.02 -1.48
CA PHE A 71 -9.28 -16.14 -2.48
C PHE A 71 -10.80 -16.36 -2.55
N LEU A 72 -11.52 -16.11 -1.45
CA LEU A 72 -12.98 -16.03 -1.46
C LEU A 72 -13.42 -14.59 -1.78
N VAL A 73 -13.00 -14.09 -2.93
CA VAL A 73 -13.77 -13.07 -3.64
C VAL A 73 -14.42 -13.79 -4.81
N LEU A 74 -15.48 -14.53 -4.46
CA LEU A 74 -16.43 -15.07 -5.43
C LEU A 74 -17.04 -13.91 -6.20
N ARG A 75 -16.82 -13.96 -7.52
CA ARG A 75 -17.78 -13.63 -8.58
C ARG A 75 -19.03 -12.87 -8.13
N THR A 76 -19.17 -11.64 -8.59
CA THR A 76 -20.41 -11.15 -9.19
C THR A 76 -20.08 -10.18 -10.32
N LYS A 77 -19.91 -10.73 -11.53
CA LYS A 77 -20.46 -10.08 -12.71
C LYS A 77 -21.97 -10.36 -12.66
N VAL A 78 -22.77 -9.32 -12.50
CA VAL A 78 -24.15 -9.25 -13.00
C VAL A 78 -24.20 -7.99 -13.84
#